data_AF-A0A1C5XKK7-F1
#
_entry.id   AF-A0A1C5XKK7-F1
#
_cell.length_a   1.000
_cell.length_b   1.000
_cell.length_c   1.000
_cell.angle_alpha   90.00
_cell.angle_beta   90.00
_cell.angle_gamma   90.00
#
_symmetry.space_group_name_H-M   'P 1'
#
loop_
_entity.id
_entity.type
_entity.pdbx_description
1 polymer ?
#
loop_
_entity_poly.entity_id
_entity_poly.type
_entity_poly.pdbx_seq_one_letter_code
_entity_poly.pdbx_strand_id
1 'polypeptide(L)' 'MQKTYTVIEIYEADFGCEERPEGQETMVGIRLKAEDGEEIHRQEADAELYAKNINEDDKVIFIEGRIEKQC' A
#
# COMPACT_ATOMS: atom_id res chain seq x y z
N MET A 1 -5.01 -11.35 13.75
CA MET A 1 -5.21 -10.07 14.46
C MET A 1 -5.52 -9.02 13.40
N GLN A 2 -6.65 -8.32 13.51
CA GLN A 2 -6.97 -7.21 12.60
C GLN A 2 -6.50 -5.90 13.23
N LYS A 3 -5.81 -5.04 12.48
CA LYS A 3 -5.39 -3.73 12.95
C LYS A 3 -5.62 -2.68 11.87
N THR A 4 -6.20 -1.55 12.26
CA THR A 4 -6.50 -0.46 11.35
C THR A 4 -5.27 0.43 11.20
N TYR A 5 -4.97 0.80 9.97
CA TYR A 5 -3.92 1.74 9.61
C TYR A 5 -4.47 2.80 8.67
N THR A 6 -3.89 3.98 8.70
CA THR A 6 -4.13 5.03 7.71
C THR A 6 -2.98 5.02 6.71
N VAL A 7 -3.29 5.10 5.43
CA VAL A 7 -2.30 5.28 4.36
C VAL A 7 -1.75 6.70 4.46
N ILE A 8 -0.47 6.82 4.80
CA ILE A 8 0.19 8.12 4.94
C ILE A 8 0.82 8.55 3.62
N GLU A 9 1.37 7.61 2.86
CA GLU A 9 2.08 7.89 1.62
C GLU A 9 2.09 6.63 0.75
N ILE A 10 1.91 6.82 -0.56
CA ILE A 10 2.12 5.78 -1.59
C ILE A 10 3.24 6.30 -2.49
N TYR A 11 4.36 5.58 -2.53
CA TYR A 11 5.53 5.98 -3.29
C TYR A 11 5.97 4.87 -4.23
N GLU A 12 6.45 5.24 -5.41
CA GLU A 12 6.98 4.27 -6.36
C GLU A 12 8.27 3.67 -5.80
N ALA A 13 8.32 2.34 -5.68
CA ALA A 13 9.55 1.66 -5.34
C ALA A 13 10.49 1.77 -6.55
N ASP A 14 11.49 2.64 -6.45
CA ASP A 14 12.52 2.86 -7.47
C ASP A 14 13.38 1.58 -7.62
N PHE A 15 12.89 0.65 -8.43
CA PHE A 15 13.76 -0.32 -9.09
C PHE A 15 14.46 0.48 -10.19
N GLY A 16 15.75 0.77 -10.01
CA GLY A 16 16.48 1.75 -10.80
C GLY A 16 16.35 1.59 -12.32
N CYS A 17 16.80 2.63 -13.05
CA CYS A 17 16.76 2.95 -14.51
C CYS A 17 16.57 1.89 -15.62
N GLU A 18 16.41 0.60 -15.35
CA GLU A 18 15.93 -0.37 -16.33
C GLU A 18 14.43 -0.09 -16.58
N GLU A 19 14.15 0.45 -17.75
CA GLU A 19 12.79 0.67 -18.27
C GLU A 19 11.94 -0.58 -17.98
N ARG A 20 10.92 -0.42 -17.13
CA ARG A 20 10.04 -1.53 -16.78
C ARG A 20 9.42 -2.08 -18.07
N PRO A 21 9.53 -3.38 -18.34
CA PRO A 21 8.91 -3.96 -19.54
C PRO A 21 7.39 -3.72 -19.50
N GLU A 22 6.83 -3.33 -20.65
CA GLU A 22 5.41 -3.06 -20.81
C GLU A 22 4.58 -4.28 -20.35
N GLY A 23 3.69 -4.08 -19.38
CA GLY A 23 2.84 -5.13 -18.82
C GLY A 23 3.35 -5.79 -17.54
N GLN A 24 4.48 -5.34 -16.96
CA GLN A 24 4.86 -5.76 -15.60
C GLN A 24 4.07 -4.97 -14.55
N GLU A 25 3.53 -5.69 -13.57
CA GLU A 25 2.81 -5.10 -12.44
C GLU A 25 3.73 -4.15 -11.67
N THR A 26 3.35 -2.87 -11.63
CA THR A 26 4.10 -1.84 -10.91
C THR A 26 3.93 -2.07 -9.42
N MET A 27 5.03 -2.40 -8.74
CA MET A 27 5.05 -2.49 -7.28
C MET A 27 5.31 -1.11 -6.70
N VAL A 28 4.45 -0.67 -5.78
CA VAL A 28 4.60 0.59 -5.05
C VAL A 28 4.81 0.30 -3.57
N GLY A 29 5.60 1.14 -2.92
CA GLY A 29 5.72 1.17 -1.47
C GLY A 29 4.56 1.95 -0.87
N ILE A 30 3.94 1.39 0.15
CA ILE A 30 2.92 2.06 0.95
C ILE A 30 3.40 2.23 2.39
N ARG A 31 3.18 3.43 2.92
CA ARG A 31 3.42 3.76 4.31
C ARG A 31 2.11 3.82 5.05
N LEU A 32 1.97 2.96 6.05
CA LEU A 32 0.77 2.80 6.85
C LEU A 32 1.08 3.19 8.30
N LYS A 33 0.17 3.94 8.93
CA LYS A 33 0.30 4.36 10.32
C LYS A 33 -0.94 4.02 11.13
N ALA A 34 -0.76 3.30 12.23
CA ALA A 34 -1.81 2.98 13.17
C ALA A 34 -2.10 4.16 14.11
N GLU A 35 -3.27 4.13 14.73
CA GLU A 35 -3.70 5.14 15.71
C GLU A 35 -2.81 5.17 16.96
N ASP A 36 -2.18 4.04 17.31
CA ASP A 36 -1.22 3.92 18.42
C ASP A 36 0.16 4.54 18.10
N GLY A 37 0.36 5.02 16.87
CA GLY A 37 1.63 5.59 16.40
C GLY A 37 2.57 4.60 15.74
N GLU A 38 2.20 3.31 15.67
CA GLU A 38 2.96 2.28 14.95
C GLU A 38 2.93 2.54 13.44
N GLU A 39 4.10 2.58 12.80
CA GLU A 39 4.24 2.76 11.36
C GLU A 39 4.79 1.48 10.73
N ILE A 40 4.19 1.05 9.62
CA ILE A 40 4.62 -0.10 8.84
C ILE A 40 4.81 0.30 7.37
N HIS A 41 5.82 -0.28 6.74
CA HIS A 41 6.10 -0.13 5.31
C HIS A 41 5.90 -1.45 4.61
N ARG A 42 5.13 -1.45 3.52
CA ARG A 42 4.81 -2.63 2.73
C ARG A 42 4.92 -2.30 1.24
N GLN A 43 5.16 -3.32 0.44
CA GLN A 43 5.11 -3.20 -1.01
C GLN A 43 3.88 -3.95 -1.50
N GLU A 44 3.03 -3.27 -2.25
CA GLU A 44 1.82 -3.83 -2.84
C GLU A 44 1.80 -3.49 -4.33
N ALA A 45 1.05 -4.26 -5.11
CA ALA A 45 0.87 -3.95 -6.52
C ALA A 45 -0.02 -2.70 -6.66
N ASP A 46 0.43 -1.72 -7.45
CA ASP A 46 -0.33 -0.50 -7.76
C ASP A 46 -1.73 -0.84 -8.31
N ALA A 47 -1.80 -1.83 -9.19
CA ALA A 47 -3.05 -2.32 -9.75
C ALA A 47 -4.01 -2.86 -8.68
N GLU A 48 -3.50 -3.52 -7.63
CA GLU A 48 -4.33 -4.00 -6.51
C GLU A 48 -4.84 -2.84 -5.65
N LEU A 49 -4.00 -1.84 -5.36
CA LEU A 49 -4.42 -0.64 -4.62
C LEU A 49 -5.50 0.11 -5.40
N TYR A 50 -5.31 0.28 -6.71
CA TYR A 50 -6.27 0.91 -7.60
C TYR A 50 -7.59 0.13 -7.65
N ALA A 51 -7.53 -1.21 -7.79
CA ALA A 51 -8.70 -2.08 -7.79
C ALA A 51 -9.48 -2.02 -6.46
N LYS A 52 -8.77 -1.90 -5.33
CA LYS A 52 -9.36 -1.73 -3.99
C LYS A 52 -9.74 -0.28 -3.68
N ASN A 53 -9.44 0.66 -4.59
CA ASN A 53 -9.69 2.10 -4.41
C ASN A 53 -9.00 2.68 -3.16
N ILE A 54 -7.82 2.16 -2.82
CA ILE A 54 -7.01 2.61 -1.69
C ILE A 54 -6.16 3.78 -2.17
N ASN A 55 -6.29 4.93 -1.51
CA ASN A 55 -5.53 6.13 -1.80
C ASN A 55 -4.80 6.61 -0.53
N GLU A 56 -3.96 7.62 -0.67
CA GLU A 56 -3.41 8.34 0.48
C GLU A 56 -4.55 8.93 1.35
N ASP A 57 -4.34 8.97 2.67
CA ASP A 57 -5.32 9.31 3.72
C ASP A 57 -6.43 8.27 3.95
N ASP A 58 -6.54 7.24 3.10
CA ASP A 58 -7.55 6.20 3.24
C ASP A 58 -7.24 5.28 4.43
N LYS A 59 -8.29 4.77 5.08
CA LYS A 59 -8.16 3.83 6.20
C LYS A 59 -8.22 2.42 5.67
N VAL A 60 -7.25 1.60 6.07
CA VAL A 60 -7.17 0.19 5.67
C VAL A 60 -7.10 -0.70 6.91
N ILE A 61 -7.67 -1.89 6.80
CA ILE A 61 -7.59 -2.93 7.82
C ILE A 61 -6.56 -3.95 7.39
N PHE A 62 -5.53 -4.13 8.20
CA PHE A 62 -4.55 -5.18 8.03
C PHE A 62 -5.08 -6.46 8.68
N ILE A 63 -5.39 -7.47 7.85
CA ILE A 63 -5.95 -8.76 8.26
C ILE A 63 -5.09 -9.86 7.65
N GLU A 64 -4.42 -10.65 8.50
CA GLU A 64 -3.63 -11.83 8.10
C GLU A 64 -2.62 -11.58 6.96
N GLY A 65 -1.95 -10.42 6.97
CA GLY A 65 -0.96 -10.10 5.95
C GLY A 65 -1.53 -9.52 4.67
N ARG A 66 -2.82 -9.15 4.64
CA ARG A 66 -3.49 -8.41 3.55
C ARG A 66 -4.06 -7.10 4.06
N ILE A 67 -4.13 -6.10 3.19
CA ILE A 67 -4.82 -4.85 3.46
C ILE A 67 -6.15 -4.82 2.73
N GLU A 68 -7.19 -4.40 3.44
CA GLU A 68 -8.52 -4.20 2.90
C GLU A 68 -8.94 -2.76 3.17
N LYS A 69 -9.59 -2.11 2.20
CA LYS A 69 -10.13 -0.76 2.39
C LYS A 69 -11.22 -0.77 3.47
N GLN A 70 -11.12 0.12 4.44
CA GLN A 70 -12.16 0.36 5.44
C GLN A 70 -13.13 1.40 4.87
N CYS A 71 -14.27 0.93 4.35
CA CYS A 71 -15.38 1.79 3.90
C CYS A 71 -16.05 2.55 5.05
#